data_AF-A0A7S0L2Z8-F1
#
_entry.id   AF-A0A7S0L2Z8-F1
#
_cell.length_a   1.000
_cell.length_b   1.000
_cell.length_c   1.000
_cell.angle_alpha   90.00
_cell.angle_beta   90.00
_cell.angle_gamma   90.00
#
_symmetry.space_group_name_H-M   'P 1'
#
loop_
_entity.id
_entity.type
_entity.pdbx_description
1 polymer ?
#
loop_
_entity_poly.entity_id
_entity_poly.type
_entity_poly.pdbx_seq_one_letter_code
_entity_poly.pdbx_strand_id
1 'polypeptide(L)'
;PPAYGILGAALAAVLLDPEARSATLDLDPAHGGLREPLLKLLHVLRALDFESADGRELDLEELDNKLGMAPYQSPTVFNFYLPEHSPRGPLSAASLVSPEAQLLTSPNVIGFLNGCASLLAHGLTSCRG
;
A
#
# COMPACT_ATOMS: atom_id res chain seq x y z
N PRO A 1 7.42 23.63 32.72
CA PRO A 1 8.29 22.84 31.80
C PRO A 1 7.43 22.11 30.75
N PRO A 2 7.69 22.26 29.44
CA PRO A 2 6.86 21.60 28.43
C PRO A 2 7.13 20.09 28.49
N ALA A 3 6.05 19.31 28.65
CA ALA A 3 6.06 17.86 28.67
C ALA A 3 6.23 17.34 27.24
N TYR A 4 7.44 16.93 26.89
CA TYR A 4 7.70 16.19 25.67
C TYR A 4 7.08 14.78 25.79
N GLY A 5 6.31 14.34 24.78
CA GLY A 5 5.91 12.93 24.66
C GLY A 5 4.43 12.60 24.81
N ILE A 6 3.52 13.47 24.36
CA ILE A 6 2.11 13.09 24.17
C ILE A 6 1.88 12.75 22.69
N LEU A 7 1.39 11.54 22.40
CA LEU A 7 1.06 11.07 21.05
C LEU A 7 0.19 12.08 20.28
N GLY A 8 -0.70 12.79 20.99
CA GLY A 8 -1.52 13.86 20.42
C GLY A 8 -0.70 15.06 19.92
N ALA A 9 0.37 15.46 20.61
CA ALA A 9 1.25 16.52 20.15
C ALA A 9 2.14 16.07 18.97
N ALA A 10 2.58 14.81 18.97
CA ALA A 10 3.31 14.24 17.84
C ALA A 10 2.42 14.14 16.60
N LEU A 11 1.19 13.65 16.76
CA LEU A 11 0.20 13.60 15.68
C LEU A 11 -0.14 15.00 15.17
N ALA A 12 -0.38 15.97 16.07
CA ALA A 12 -0.64 17.35 15.69
C ALA A 12 0.55 17.97 14.95
N ALA A 13 1.78 17.73 15.40
CA ALA A 13 2.98 18.21 14.72
C ALA A 13 3.09 17.65 13.29
N VAL A 14 2.84 16.35 13.09
CA VAL A 14 2.84 15.73 11.76
C VAL A 14 1.70 16.28 10.88
N LEU A 15 0.49 16.42 11.42
CA LEU A 15 -0.67 16.89 10.65
C LEU A 15 -0.65 18.39 10.33
N LEU A 16 0.03 19.19 11.15
CA LEU A 16 0.22 20.63 10.96
C LEU A 16 1.51 20.96 10.22
N ASP A 17 2.34 19.96 9.92
CA ASP A 17 3.57 20.16 9.19
C ASP A 17 3.28 20.76 7.79
N PRO A 18 3.96 21.84 7.39
CA PRO A 18 3.81 22.41 6.05
C PRO A 18 4.04 21.39 4.93
N GLU A 19 4.94 20.43 5.12
CA GLU A 19 5.19 19.35 4.15
C GLU A 19 4.01 18.37 4.05
N ALA A 20 3.18 18.27 5.09
CA ALA A 20 1.98 17.44 5.07
C ALA A 20 0.74 18.15 4.48
N ARG A 21 0.79 19.48 4.29
CA ARG A 21 -0.40 20.30 3.95
C ARG A 21 -0.26 21.17 2.70
N SER A 22 0.95 21.35 2.18
CA SER A 22 1.17 22.30 1.08
C SER A 22 0.61 21.79 -0.25
N ALA A 23 -0.34 22.52 -0.82
CA ALA A 23 -0.87 22.25 -2.18
C ALA A 23 0.19 22.45 -3.29
N THR A 24 1.35 23.05 -2.99
CA THR A 24 2.46 23.15 -3.94
C THR A 24 3.15 21.81 -4.17
N LEU A 25 3.01 20.86 -3.25
CA LEU A 25 3.60 19.53 -3.34
C LEU A 25 2.86 18.64 -4.35
N ASP A 26 1.55 18.85 -4.56
CA ASP A 26 0.80 18.15 -5.61
C ASP A 26 1.32 18.45 -7.03
N LEU A 27 2.03 19.56 -7.20
CA LEU A 27 2.67 19.98 -8.45
C LEU A 27 4.13 19.54 -8.56
N ASP A 28 4.71 19.00 -7.49
CA ASP A 28 6.09 18.52 -7.49
C ASP A 28 6.17 17.10 -8.07
N PRO A 29 6.84 16.88 -9.22
CA PRO A 29 6.98 15.55 -9.80
C PRO A 29 7.84 14.60 -8.94
N ALA A 30 8.54 15.09 -7.92
CA ALA A 30 9.26 14.29 -6.93
C ALA A 30 8.42 13.95 -5.69
N HIS A 31 7.19 14.47 -5.59
CA HIS A 31 6.31 14.21 -4.46
C HIS A 31 5.39 13.02 -4.70
N GLY A 32 5.12 12.27 -3.63
CA GLY A 32 4.31 11.06 -3.65
C GLY A 32 5.09 9.80 -4.05
N GLY A 33 4.44 8.66 -3.91
CA GLY A 33 5.06 7.35 -4.16
C GLY A 33 4.02 6.29 -4.47
N LEU A 34 4.47 5.23 -5.14
CA LEU A 34 3.62 4.06 -5.36
C LEU A 34 3.34 3.38 -4.02
N ARG A 35 2.07 3.18 -3.71
CA ARG A 35 1.69 2.36 -2.55
C ARG A 35 2.01 0.90 -2.79
N GLU A 36 2.42 0.21 -1.72
CA GLU A 36 2.59 -1.23 -1.72
C GLU A 36 1.29 -1.96 -2.10
N PRO A 37 1.38 -3.15 -2.73
CA PRO A 37 0.20 -3.93 -3.11
C PRO A 37 -0.74 -4.26 -1.93
N LEU A 38 -0.19 -4.64 -0.78
CA LEU A 38 -0.98 -4.94 0.42
C LEU A 38 -1.68 -3.70 0.99
N LEU A 39 -0.98 -2.56 1.03
CA LEU A 39 -1.59 -1.29 1.46
C LEU A 39 -2.72 -0.86 0.52
N LYS A 40 -2.57 -1.03 -0.80
CA LYS A 40 -3.63 -0.75 -1.77
C LYS A 40 -4.88 -1.58 -1.48
N LEU A 41 -4.70 -2.88 -1.23
CA LEU A 41 -5.81 -3.78 -0.87
C LEU A 41 -6.47 -3.36 0.45
N LEU A 42 -5.70 -3.07 1.50
CA LEU A 42 -6.23 -2.60 2.78
C LEU A 42 -6.99 -1.29 2.63
N HIS A 43 -6.52 -0.39 1.78
CA HIS A 43 -7.25 0.84 1.47
C HIS A 43 -8.58 0.57 0.78
N VAL A 44 -8.66 -0.38 -0.15
CA VAL A 44 -9.92 -0.78 -0.79
C VAL A 44 -10.88 -1.36 0.24
N LEU A 45 -10.42 -2.29 1.07
CA LEU A 45 -11.26 -2.90 2.13
C LEU A 45 -11.79 -1.84 3.10
N ARG A 46 -10.94 -0.91 3.53
CA ARG A 46 -11.36 0.21 4.40
C ARG A 46 -12.33 1.17 3.71
N ALA A 47 -12.15 1.44 2.41
CA ALA A 47 -13.05 2.31 1.66
C ALA A 47 -14.43 1.68 1.42
N LEU A 48 -14.53 0.35 1.50
CA LEU A 48 -15.77 -0.40 1.42
C LEU A 48 -16.40 -0.67 2.79
N ASP A 49 -15.85 -0.11 3.87
CA ASP A 49 -16.22 -0.41 5.25
C ASP A 49 -16.34 -1.94 5.49
N PHE A 50 -15.37 -2.69 4.97
CA PHE A 50 -15.38 -4.15 5.10
C PHE A 50 -15.30 -4.56 6.58
N GLU A 51 -16.28 -5.34 7.01
CA GLU A 51 -16.30 -6.00 8.31
C GLU A 51 -16.35 -7.52 8.15
N SER A 52 -15.59 -8.23 8.99
CA SER A 52 -15.65 -9.69 9.05
C SER A 52 -16.89 -10.10 9.83
N ALA A 53 -17.81 -10.85 9.19
CA ALA A 53 -19.08 -11.26 9.79
C ALA A 53 -18.93 -11.98 11.14
N ASP A 54 -17.87 -12.79 11.28
CA ASP A 54 -17.58 -13.59 12.47
C ASP A 54 -16.41 -13.02 13.29
N GLY A 55 -15.87 -11.84 12.93
CA GLY A 55 -14.61 -11.33 13.50
C GLY A 55 -13.40 -12.21 13.20
N ARG A 56 -13.51 -13.11 12.21
CA ARG A 56 -12.40 -13.95 11.75
C ARG A 56 -11.38 -13.12 11.00
N GLU A 57 -10.12 -13.57 11.08
CA GLU A 57 -9.05 -13.02 10.26
C GLU A 57 -9.35 -13.20 8.78
N LEU A 58 -8.97 -12.20 7.99
CA LEU A 58 -9.13 -12.20 6.55
C LEU A 58 -8.11 -13.15 5.94
N ASP A 59 -8.60 -14.26 5.41
CA ASP A 59 -7.77 -15.18 4.63
C ASP A 59 -7.98 -14.93 3.13
N LEU A 60 -6.90 -14.55 2.46
CA LEU A 60 -6.87 -14.31 1.02
C LEU A 60 -5.90 -15.29 0.40
N GLU A 61 -6.46 -16.34 -0.17
CA GLU A 61 -5.68 -17.41 -0.78
C GLU A 61 -4.79 -16.89 -1.91
N GLU A 62 -3.54 -17.37 -1.94
CA GLU A 62 -2.55 -17.13 -3.00
C GLU A 62 -2.30 -15.63 -3.29
N LEU A 63 -2.22 -14.82 -2.23
CA LEU A 63 -1.98 -13.39 -2.38
C LEU A 63 -0.61 -13.09 -3.02
N ASP A 64 0.37 -13.95 -2.80
CA ASP A 64 1.69 -13.93 -3.43
C ASP A 64 1.58 -14.05 -4.97
N ASN A 65 0.77 -14.98 -5.49
CA ASN A 65 0.54 -15.14 -6.93
C ASN A 65 -0.26 -13.98 -7.54
N LYS A 66 -1.13 -13.35 -6.74
CA LYS A 66 -2.04 -12.28 -7.21
C LYS A 66 -1.40 -10.89 -7.16
N LEU A 67 -0.64 -10.60 -6.12
CA LEU A 67 -0.08 -9.27 -5.82
C LEU A 67 1.45 -9.23 -5.88
N GLY A 68 2.13 -10.37 -5.88
CA GLY A 68 3.58 -10.46 -5.71
C GLY A 68 4.03 -10.29 -4.26
N MET A 69 3.10 -10.27 -3.31
CA MET A 69 3.36 -10.05 -1.88
C MET A 69 2.26 -10.70 -1.05
N ALA A 70 2.64 -11.38 0.04
CA ALA A 70 1.72 -11.90 1.03
C ALA A 70 2.23 -11.60 2.45
N PRO A 71 1.36 -11.34 3.44
CA PRO A 71 1.78 -11.07 4.81
C PRO A 71 2.64 -12.22 5.33
N TYR A 72 3.76 -11.87 5.98
CA TYR A 72 4.71 -12.83 6.57
C TYR A 72 5.39 -13.79 5.57
N GLN A 73 5.27 -13.56 4.26
CA GLN A 73 5.87 -14.40 3.22
C GLN A 73 6.96 -13.68 2.43
N SER A 74 7.78 -12.86 3.09
CA SER A 74 8.91 -12.22 2.43
C SER A 74 9.92 -13.29 1.97
N PRO A 75 10.36 -13.28 0.70
CA PRO A 75 11.33 -14.26 0.19
C PRO A 75 12.72 -14.07 0.79
N THR A 76 13.01 -12.89 1.37
CA THR A 76 14.29 -12.55 1.99
C THR A 76 14.09 -11.92 3.36
N VAL A 77 15.18 -11.80 4.13
CA VAL A 77 15.19 -11.06 5.41
C VAL A 77 15.13 -9.54 5.24
N PHE A 78 15.28 -9.02 4.02
CA PHE A 78 15.39 -7.59 3.75
C PHE A 78 14.06 -6.95 3.39
N ASN A 79 13.37 -7.45 2.36
CA ASN A 79 11.99 -7.13 1.99
C ASN A 79 11.59 -7.96 0.74
N PHE A 80 10.42 -7.68 0.15
CA PHE A 80 9.96 -8.17 -1.15
C PHE A 80 10.62 -7.45 -2.35
N TYR A 81 11.22 -6.28 -2.13
CA TYR A 81 11.82 -5.42 -3.14
C TYR A 81 13.04 -4.68 -2.58
N LEU A 82 13.88 -4.11 -3.45
CA LEU A 82 15.10 -3.42 -3.06
C LEU A 82 14.82 -1.94 -2.72
N PRO A 83 15.36 -1.40 -1.61
CA PRO A 83 15.11 -0.02 -1.22
C PRO A 83 15.71 1.01 -2.19
N GLU A 84 16.74 0.63 -2.95
CA GLU A 84 17.36 1.46 -4.00
C GLU A 84 16.78 1.20 -5.40
N HIS A 85 15.71 0.42 -5.55
CA HIS A 85 15.16 0.14 -6.88
C HIS A 85 14.63 1.42 -7.54
N SER A 86 15.12 1.68 -8.76
CA SER A 86 14.64 2.76 -9.62
C SER A 86 14.24 2.16 -10.97
N PRO A 87 12.95 2.17 -11.34
CA PRO A 87 12.52 1.70 -12.65
C PRO A 87 13.07 2.62 -13.76
N ARG A 88 13.29 2.05 -14.95
CA ARG A 88 13.72 2.83 -16.12
C ARG A 88 12.61 3.79 -16.54
N GLY A 89 12.97 5.04 -16.85
CA GLY A 89 12.03 6.05 -17.32
C GLY A 89 12.18 7.40 -16.59
N PRO A 90 11.09 8.17 -16.46
CA PRO A 90 11.11 9.50 -15.86
C PRO A 90 11.67 9.53 -14.43
N LEU A 91 11.39 8.50 -13.63
CA LEU A 91 11.89 8.38 -12.25
C LEU A 91 13.42 8.29 -12.20
N SER A 92 14.00 7.38 -12.98
CA SER A 92 15.46 7.26 -13.08
C SER A 92 16.11 8.52 -13.66
N ALA A 93 15.47 9.20 -14.62
CA ALA A 93 15.96 10.47 -15.17
C ALA A 93 15.95 11.61 -14.13
N ALA A 94 15.00 11.58 -13.20
CA ALA A 94 14.91 12.50 -12.07
C ALA A 94 15.74 12.05 -10.85
N SER A 95 16.51 10.95 -10.94
CA SER A 95 17.25 10.36 -9.81
C SER A 95 16.37 9.96 -8.62
N LEU A 96 15.12 9.59 -8.88
CA LEU A 96 14.15 9.14 -7.89
C LEU A 96 14.11 7.62 -7.81
N VAL A 97 13.90 7.09 -6.60
CA VAL A 97 13.72 5.66 -6.34
C VAL A 97 12.24 5.34 -6.14
N SER A 98 11.82 4.15 -6.57
CA SER A 98 10.49 3.61 -6.28
C SER A 98 10.62 2.10 -6.04
N PRO A 99 10.89 1.71 -4.79
CA PRO A 99 11.04 0.31 -4.39
C PRO A 99 9.86 -0.57 -4.81
N GLU A 100 8.64 -0.09 -4.56
CA GLU A 100 7.39 -0.81 -4.80
C GLU A 100 7.11 -1.02 -6.29
N ALA A 101 7.72 -0.22 -7.18
CA ALA A 101 7.63 -0.40 -8.62
C ALA A 101 8.21 -1.76 -9.07
N GLN A 102 9.12 -2.34 -8.28
CA GLN A 102 9.68 -3.66 -8.56
C GLN A 102 8.62 -4.77 -8.55
N LEU A 103 7.58 -4.63 -7.72
CA LEU A 103 6.44 -5.55 -7.67
C LEU A 103 5.33 -5.18 -8.66
N LEU A 104 5.40 -4.00 -9.29
CA LEU A 104 4.38 -3.49 -10.21
C LEU A 104 4.52 -4.09 -11.62
N THR A 105 4.49 -5.41 -11.71
CA THR A 105 4.55 -6.15 -12.97
C THR A 105 3.16 -6.28 -13.59
N SER A 106 3.06 -6.43 -14.92
CA SER A 106 1.78 -6.67 -15.61
C SER A 106 0.91 -7.76 -14.98
N PRO A 107 1.41 -8.97 -14.64
CA PRO A 107 0.58 -9.98 -14.00
C PRO A 107 0.06 -9.54 -12.64
N ASN A 108 0.87 -8.88 -11.81
CA ASN A 108 0.44 -8.42 -10.49
C ASN A 108 -0.62 -7.30 -10.57
N VAL A 109 -0.51 -6.41 -11.57
CA VAL A 109 -1.52 -5.37 -11.81
C VAL A 109 -2.85 -5.99 -12.23
N ILE A 110 -2.81 -6.95 -13.17
CA ILE A 110 -4.02 -7.67 -13.61
C ILE A 110 -4.62 -8.47 -12.44
N GLY A 111 -3.79 -9.16 -11.66
CA GLY A 111 -4.20 -9.91 -10.47
C GLY A 111 -4.90 -9.02 -9.43
N PHE A 112 -4.34 -7.85 -9.14
CA PHE A 112 -4.95 -6.86 -8.25
C PHE A 112 -6.32 -6.38 -8.76
N LEU A 113 -6.41 -6.02 -10.04
CA LEU A 113 -7.68 -5.55 -10.64
C LEU A 113 -8.75 -6.63 -10.63
N ASN A 114 -8.38 -7.86 -10.97
CA ASN A 114 -9.27 -9.02 -10.92
C ASN A 114 -9.72 -9.30 -9.48
N GLY A 115 -8.82 -9.19 -8.50
CA GLY A 115 -9.14 -9.32 -7.08
C GLY A 115 -10.13 -8.26 -6.61
N CYS A 116 -9.94 -7.00 -6.97
CA CYS A 116 -10.87 -5.91 -6.63
C CYS A 116 -12.24 -6.10 -7.30
N ALA A 117 -12.27 -6.48 -8.58
CA ALA A 117 -13.51 -6.74 -9.29
C ALA A 117 -14.28 -7.92 -8.67
N SER A 118 -13.57 -9.01 -8.32
CA SER A 118 -14.16 -10.17 -7.65
C SER A 118 -14.68 -9.80 -6.25
N LEU A 119 -13.94 -9.01 -5.49
CA LEU A 119 -14.36 -8.52 -4.18
C LEU A 119 -15.69 -7.75 -4.26
N LEU A 120 -15.82 -6.87 -5.26
CA LEU A 120 -17.05 -6.10 -5.47
C LEU A 120 -18.22 -6.95 -5.97
N ALA A 121 -17.97 -7.89 -6.87
CA ALA A 121 -19.01 -8.70 -7.49
C ALA A 121 -19.49 -9.86 -6.60
N HIS A 122 -18.58 -10.44 -5.81
CA HIS A 122 -18.80 -11.73 -5.13
C HIS A 122 -18.40 -11.72 -3.65
N GLY A 123 -17.76 -10.66 -3.12
CA GLY A 123 -17.24 -10.63 -1.76
C GLY A 123 -15.99 -11.50 -1.57
N LEU A 124 -15.58 -11.71 -0.30
CA LEU A 124 -14.40 -12.50 0.09
C LEU A 124 -14.69 -13.99 0.36
N THR A 125 -15.87 -14.48 0.03
CA THR A 125 -16.31 -15.80 0.49
C THR A 125 -15.87 -16.92 -0.44
N SER A 126 -15.03 -17.84 0.05
CA SER A 126 -14.97 -19.23 -0.45
C SER A 126 -16.06 -20.11 0.19
N CYS A 127 -16.65 -19.66 1.30
CA CYS A 127 -17.72 -20.34 2.02
C CYS A 127 -18.96 -19.45 2.05
N ARG A 128 -20.09 -19.96 1.55
CA ARG A 128 -21.41 -19.34 1.71
C ARG A 128 -21.63 -18.93 3.17
N GLY A 129 -21.99 -17.66 3.39
CA GLY A 129 -22.86 -17.16 4.46
C GLY A 129 -22.52 -17.58 5.87
#